data_AF-A0A532V4L8-F1
#
_entry.id   AF-A0A532V4L8-F1
#
_cell.length_a   1.000
_cell.length_b   1.000
_cell.length_c   1.000
_cell.angle_alpha   90.00
_cell.angle_beta   90.00
_cell.angle_gamma   90.00
#
_symmetry.space_group_name_H-M   'P 1'
#
loop_
_entity.id
_entity.type
_entity.pdbx_description
1 polymer ?
#
loop_
_entity_poly.entity_id
_entity_poly.type
_entity_poly.pdbx_seq_one_letter_code
_entity_poly.pdbx_strand_id
1 'polypeptide(L)'
;MSLEKTLRDNRLFVIFSMALMTVAKSNRLLQDGGADPEAVQHIEKALELIARQLDSAAIQMEREIEALKNIDEISQKLGIPRAGIKKHDDKGEN
;
A
#
# COMPACT_ATOMS: atom_id res chain seq x y z
N MET A 1 -5.42 11.19 -12.61
CA MET A 1 -4.40 10.65 -11.69
C MET A 1 -3.15 10.34 -12.51
N SER A 2 -1.95 10.77 -12.11
CA SER A 2 -0.74 10.47 -12.89
C SER A 2 -0.12 9.15 -12.43
N LEU A 3 0.36 8.35 -13.40
CA LEU A 3 1.07 7.10 -13.16
C LEU A 3 2.25 7.27 -12.17
N GLU A 4 2.91 8.43 -12.23
CA GLU A 4 4.02 8.79 -11.33
C GLU A 4 3.61 8.87 -9.86
N LYS A 5 2.39 9.33 -9.56
CA LYS A 5 1.89 9.40 -8.19
C LYS A 5 1.65 7.99 -7.64
N THR A 6 0.96 7.14 -8.39
CA THR A 6 0.69 5.74 -8.02
C THR A 6 1.98 4.93 -7.83
N LEU A 7 2.97 5.10 -8.72
CA LEU A 7 4.27 4.43 -8.58
C LEU A 7 5.05 4.92 -7.35
N ARG A 8 4.95 6.20 -7.02
CA ARG A 8 5.55 6.77 -5.81
C ARG A 8 4.91 6.20 -4.55
N ASP A 9 3.58 6.12 -4.52
CA ASP A 9 2.84 5.61 -3.37
C ASP A 9 3.11 4.11 -3.14
N ASN A 10 3.16 3.31 -4.20
CA ASN A 10 3.57 1.90 -4.14
C ASN A 10 5.00 1.73 -3.60
N ARG A 11 5.94 2.56 -4.07
CA ARG A 11 7.33 2.51 -3.60
C ARG A 11 7.44 2.88 -2.12
N LEU A 12 6.70 3.90 -1.67
CA LEU A 12 6.66 4.29 -0.26
C LEU A 12 6.12 3.17 0.62
N PHE A 13 5.02 2.52 0.22
CA PHE A 13 4.44 1.40 0.95
C PHE A 13 5.45 0.25 1.14
N VAL A 14 6.17 -0.12 0.07
CA VAL A 14 7.21 -1.16 0.13
C VAL A 14 8.36 -0.77 1.07
N ILE A 15 8.84 0.48 0.98
CA ILE A 15 9.94 0.97 1.82
C ILE A 15 9.53 0.93 3.30
N PHE A 16 8.35 1.42 3.65
CA PHE A 16 7.89 1.43 5.03
C PHE A 16 7.64 0.02 5.56
N SER A 17 7.16 -0.91 4.72
CA SER A 17 7.00 -2.31 5.10
C SER A 17 8.34 -2.98 5.44
N MET A 18 9.37 -2.74 4.62
CA MET A 18 10.72 -3.23 4.88
C MET A 18 11.33 -2.60 6.14
N ALA A 19 11.13 -1.30 6.35
CA ALA A 19 11.59 -0.59 7.54
C ALA A 19 10.92 -1.16 8.80
N LEU A 20 9.59 -1.36 8.79
CA LEU A 20 8.85 -1.95 9.90
C LEU A 20 9.40 -3.34 10.26
N MET A 21 9.58 -4.21 9.26
CA MET A 21 10.09 -5.57 9.47
C MET A 21 11.51 -5.56 10.05
N THR A 22 12.37 -4.65 9.57
CA THR A 22 13.76 -4.51 10.04
C THR A 22 13.79 -4.03 11.48
N VAL A 23 13.04 -2.97 11.80
CA VAL A 23 12.98 -2.40 13.15
C VAL A 23 12.37 -3.41 14.12
N ALA A 24 11.36 -4.18 13.72
CA ALA A 24 10.73 -5.18 14.58
C ALA A 24 11.69 -6.31 14.93
N LYS A 25 12.49 -6.75 13.94
CA LYS A 25 13.55 -7.74 14.15
C LYS A 25 14.63 -7.22 15.09
N SER A 26 15.07 -5.97 14.91
CA SER A 26 16.04 -5.33 15.81
C SER A 26 15.52 -5.20 17.24
N ASN A 27 14.24 -4.84 17.41
CA ASN A 27 13.61 -4.74 18.73
C ASN A 27 13.65 -6.09 19.47
N ARG A 28 13.28 -7.16 18.76
CA ARG A 28 13.30 -8.52 19.32
C ARG A 28 14.71 -8.93 19.75
N LEU A 29 15.73 -8.69 18.92
CA LEU A 29 17.12 -9.02 19.24
C LEU A 29 17.64 -8.24 20.46
N LEU A 30 17.22 -7.00 20.62
CA LEU A 30 17.56 -6.18 21.79
C LEU A 30 16.88 -6.71 23.06
N GLN A 31 15.60 -7.07 22.97
CA GLN A 31 14.87 -7.69 24.10
C GLN A 31 15.51 -9.03 24.51
N ASP A 32 15.84 -9.89 23.55
CA ASP A 32 16.49 -11.18 23.79
C ASP A 32 17.91 -11.03 24.39
N GLY A 33 18.59 -9.92 24.07
CA GLY A 33 19.94 -9.61 24.54
C GLY A 33 20.02 -8.88 25.89
N GLY A 34 18.88 -8.58 26.53
CA GLY A 34 18.83 -7.82 27.78
C GLY A 34 19.17 -6.33 27.61
N ALA A 35 18.80 -5.74 26.46
CA ALA A 35 19.05 -4.34 26.17
C ALA A 35 18.35 -3.40 27.16
N ASP A 36 18.91 -2.19 27.26
CA ASP A 36 18.35 -1.09 28.04
C ASP A 36 16.86 -0.87 27.70
N PRO A 37 15.95 -0.95 28.70
CA PRO A 37 14.53 -0.71 28.53
C PRO A 37 14.20 0.64 27.85
N GLU A 38 15.02 1.68 28.06
CA GLU A 38 14.81 2.98 27.44
C GLU A 38 15.07 2.92 25.92
N ALA A 39 16.09 2.17 25.49
CA ALA A 39 16.36 1.94 24.07
C ALA A 39 15.25 1.13 23.39
N VAL A 40 14.68 0.13 24.09
CA VAL A 40 13.53 -0.66 23.61
C VAL A 40 12.32 0.24 23.41
N GLN A 41 12.01 1.15 24.34
CA GLN A 41 10.90 2.10 24.19
C GLN A 41 11.05 3.01 22.97
N HIS A 42 12.25 3.51 22.68
CA HIS A 42 12.48 4.32 21.49
C HIS A 42 12.22 3.55 20.18
N ILE A 43 12.58 2.26 20.17
CA ILE A 43 12.36 1.40 19.01
C ILE A 43 10.89 1.04 18.86
N GLU A 44 10.19 0.76 19.96
CA GLU A 44 8.73 0.58 19.97
C GLU A 44 8.02 1.82 19.45
N LYS A 45 8.49 3.02 19.81
CA LYS A 45 7.93 4.26 19.29
C LYS A 45 8.16 4.41 17.78
N ALA A 46 9.33 4.04 17.30
CA ALA A 46 9.63 4.03 15.87
C ALA A 46 8.71 3.04 15.11
N LEU A 47 8.48 1.85 15.66
CA LEU A 47 7.54 0.87 15.10
C LEU A 47 6.13 1.43 15.00
N GLU A 48 5.64 2.08 16.07
CA GLU A 48 4.32 2.68 16.09
C GLU A 48 4.15 3.75 14.99
N LEU A 49 5.15 4.63 14.82
CA LEU A 49 5.10 5.68 13.81
C LEU A 49 5.09 5.12 12.39
N ILE A 50 5.91 4.10 12.11
CA ILE A 50 5.96 3.45 10.80
C ILE A 50 4.62 2.73 10.52
N ALA A 51 4.07 2.03 11.52
CA ALA A 51 2.79 1.35 11.37
C ALA A 51 1.64 2.33 11.04
N ARG A 52 1.57 3.48 11.71
CA ARG A 52 0.57 4.52 11.42
C ARG A 52 0.68 5.08 9.99
N GLN A 53 1.91 5.24 9.48
CA GLN A 53 2.13 5.71 8.11
C GLN A 53 1.70 4.68 7.07
N LEU A 54 1.97 3.39 7.32
CA LEU A 54 1.51 2.29 6.47
C LEU A 54 -0.02 2.20 6.44
N ASP A 55 -0.67 2.31 7.59
CA ASP A 55 -2.13 2.25 7.70
C ASP A 55 -2.78 3.42 6.94
N SER A 56 -2.25 4.62 7.09
CA SER A 56 -2.72 5.80 6.34
C SER A 56 -2.56 5.63 4.82
N ALA A 57 -1.44 5.04 4.38
CA ALA A 57 -1.20 4.77 2.97
C ALA A 57 -2.14 3.67 2.43
N ALA A 58 -2.40 2.62 3.22
CA ALA A 58 -3.31 1.54 2.85
C ALA A 58 -4.75 2.04 2.68
N ILE A 59 -5.26 2.84 3.64
CA ILE A 59 -6.60 3.44 3.57
C ILE A 59 -6.74 4.32 2.31
N GLN A 60 -5.69 5.09 1.99
CA GLN A 60 -5.69 5.91 0.78
C GLN A 60 -5.76 5.05 -0.48
N MET A 61 -4.97 3.98 -0.55
CA MET A 61 -5.01 3.04 -1.69
C MET A 61 -6.37 2.34 -1.83
N GLU A 62 -7.00 1.92 -0.74
CA GLU A 62 -8.33 1.29 -0.76
C GLU A 62 -9.39 2.24 -1.33
N ARG A 63 -9.41 3.49 -0.86
CA ARG A 63 -10.33 4.52 -1.37
C ARG A 63 -10.12 4.78 -2.86
N GLU A 64 -8.87 4.75 -3.32
CA GLU A 64 -8.54 4.93 -4.73
C GLU A 64 -9.03 3.77 -5.59
N ILE A 65 -8.86 2.53 -5.12
CA ILE A 65 -9.39 1.32 -5.78
C ILE A 65 -10.93 1.40 -5.85
N GLU A 66 -11.58 1.81 -4.77
CA GLU A 66 -13.04 1.97 -4.74
C GLU A 66 -13.51 3.06 -5.72
N ALA A 67 -12.82 4.21 -5.77
CA ALA A 67 -13.12 5.26 -6.74
C ALA A 67 -12.96 4.78 -8.19
N LEU A 68 -11.93 3.97 -8.48
CA LEU A 68 -11.72 3.38 -9.81
C LEU A 68 -12.83 2.40 -10.19
N LYS A 69 -13.31 1.57 -9.24
CA LYS A 69 -14.47 0.68 -9.45
C LYS A 69 -15.74 1.48 -9.73
N ASN A 70 -16.00 2.53 -8.95
CA ASN A 70 -17.17 3.38 -9.14
C ASN A 70 -17.16 4.09 -10.50
N ILE A 71 -15.99 4.57 -10.95
CA ILE A 71 -15.84 5.15 -12.29
C ILE A 71 -16.09 4.09 -13.38
N ASP A 72 -15.65 2.85 -13.19
CA ASP A 72 -15.91 1.77 -14.14
C ASP A 72 -17.40 1.46 -14.24
N GLU A 73 -18.09 1.33 -13.12
CA GLU A 73 -19.54 1.10 -13.09
C GLU A 73 -20.33 2.23 -13.76
N ILE A 74 -19.96 3.49 -13.49
CA ILE A 74 -20.58 4.66 -14.12
C ILE A 74 -20.31 4.65 -15.63
N SER A 75 -19.07 4.37 -16.04
CA SER A 75 -18.69 4.35 -17.46
C SER A 75 -19.44 3.25 -18.22
N GLN A 76 -19.63 2.07 -17.60
CA GLN A 76 -20.45 0.98 -18.14
C GLN A 76 -21.92 1.38 -18.26
N LYS A 77 -22.51 1.99 -17.22
CA LYS A 77 -23.90 2.47 -17.23
C LYS A 77 -24.15 3.53 -18.29
N LEU A 78 -23.17 4.40 -18.54
CA LEU A 78 -23.25 5.47 -19.54
C LEU A 78 -22.86 5.02 -20.96
N GLY A 79 -22.45 3.76 -21.16
CA GLY A 79 -22.00 3.25 -22.45
C GLY A 79 -20.75 3.94 -22.99
N ILE A 80 -19.93 4.56 -22.12
CA ILE A 80 -18.73 5.28 -22.51
C ILE A 80 -17.58 4.27 -22.63
N PRO A 81 -17.00 4.05 -23.82
CA PRO A 81 -15.86 3.18 -23.96
C PRO A 81 -14.65 3.79 -23.26
N ARG A 82 -14.05 3.05 -22.32
CA ARG A 82 -12.84 3.48 -21.63
C ARG A 82 -11.69 3.57 -22.64
N ALA A 83 -11.10 4.76 -22.79
CA ALA A 83 -9.90 4.93 -23.59
C ALA A 83 -8.74 4.13 -22.95
N GLY A 84 -8.30 3.05 -23.61
CA GLY A 84 -7.12 2.27 -23.21
C GLY A 84 -7.35 0.80 -22.83
N ILE A 85 -8.61 0.35 -22.68
CA ILE A 85 -8.89 -1.08 -22.50
C ILE A 85 -9.33 -1.64 -23.85
N LYS A 86 -8.39 -2.21 -24.62
CA LYS A 86 -8.77 -3.13 -25.69
C LYS A 86 -9.51 -4.29 -25.02
N LYS A 87 -10.82 -4.36 -25.18
CA LYS A 87 -11.56 -5.60 -24.97
C LYS A 87 -10.95 -6.61 -25.94
N HIS A 88 -10.14 -7.53 -25.41
CA HIS A 88 -9.79 -8.73 -26.14
C HIS A 88 -11.05 -9.60 -26.08
N ASP A 89 -11.97 -9.35 -27.01
CA ASP A 89 -13.09 -10.26 -27.27
C ASP A 89 -12.49 -11.51 -27.89
N ASP A 90 -12.00 -12.42 -27.06
CA ASP A 90 -11.63 -13.77 -27.50
C ASP A 90 -12.93 -14.59 -27.61
N LYS A 91 -13.72 -14.25 -28.63
CA LYS A 91 -14.65 -15.20 -29.23
C LYS A 91 -13.85 -16.10 -30.17
N GLY A 92 -13.13 -17.04 -29.58
CA GLY A 92 -12.60 -18.20 -30.29
C GLY A 92 -13.65 -19.32 -30.27
N GLU A 93 -14.67 -19.21 -31.11
CA GLU A 93 -15.39 -20.39 -31.61
C GLU A 93 -14.45 -21.12 -32.59
N ASN A 94 -14.07 -22.36 -32.24
CA ASN A 94 -14.08 -23.55 -33.10
C ASN A 94 -13.46 -24.74 -32.37
#